data_AF-A0A1B9J2X4-F1
#
_entry.id   AF-A0A1B9J2X4-F1
#
_cell.length_a   1.000
_cell.length_b   1.000
_cell.length_c   1.000
_cell.angle_alpha   90.00
_cell.angle_beta   90.00
_cell.angle_gamma   90.00
#
_symmetry.space_group_name_H-M   'P 1'
#
loop_
_entity.id
_entity.type
_entity.pdbx_description
1 polymer ?
#
loop_
_entity_poly.entity_id
_entity_poly.type
_entity_poly.pdbx_seq_one_letter_code
_entity_poly.pdbx_strand_id
1 'polypeptide(L)'
;MSRKTADYDRPYPQVGLGKLIAVGLTAGFLGVAVYVILAFTGTSSDEKISNSEVTGLTLARLIGRSEKGKLNLVMHFGQDALLGVVRAFMAAHGMRGPFVDFILIGLRLSVDHALENYVDSRALPWTWPVSEQVIGILHKGVFAFATGYICDVWLQ
;
A
#
# COMPACT_ATOMS: atom_id res chain seq x y z
N MET A 1 -21.04 8.65 8.11
CA MET A 1 -20.49 8.49 6.74
C MET A 1 -20.56 7.03 6.33
N SER A 2 -21.15 6.70 5.18
CA SER A 2 -21.29 5.31 4.73
C SER A 2 -20.13 4.90 3.81
N ARG A 3 -19.40 3.83 4.16
CA ARG A 3 -18.38 3.18 3.30
C ARG A 3 -18.98 2.00 2.52
N LYS A 4 -20.26 2.10 2.15
CA LYS A 4 -20.91 1.09 1.31
C LYS A 4 -20.24 1.06 -0.05
N THR A 5 -19.95 -0.14 -0.53
CA THR A 5 -19.38 -0.36 -1.86
C THR A 5 -20.35 0.07 -2.97
N ALA A 6 -21.66 -0.06 -2.74
CA ALA A 6 -22.70 0.39 -3.65
C ALA A 6 -23.56 1.46 -2.96
N ASP A 7 -23.52 2.66 -3.51
CA ASP A 7 -24.31 3.83 -3.10
C ASP A 7 -24.70 4.58 -4.38
N TYR A 8 -25.78 4.15 -5.02
CA TYR A 8 -26.20 4.62 -6.35
C TYR A 8 -26.61 6.09 -6.38
N ASP A 9 -27.08 6.61 -5.25
CA ASP A 9 -27.59 7.97 -5.13
C ASP A 9 -26.49 9.00 -4.82
N ARG A 10 -25.25 8.56 -4.62
CA ARG A 10 -24.13 9.45 -4.27
C ARG A 10 -23.55 10.12 -5.52
N PRO A 11 -23.45 11.46 -5.56
CA PRO A 11 -22.80 12.15 -6.67
C PRO A 11 -21.29 11.88 -6.68
N TYR A 12 -20.70 11.85 -7.87
CA TYR A 12 -19.25 11.79 -7.99
C TYR A 12 -18.62 13.13 -7.58
N PRO A 13 -17.64 13.13 -6.66
CA PRO A 13 -16.94 14.34 -6.26
C PRO A 13 -16.26 14.98 -7.47
N GLN A 14 -16.57 16.25 -7.74
CA GLN A 14 -15.91 17.03 -8.79
C GLN A 14 -14.62 17.62 -8.22
N VAL A 15 -13.53 16.84 -8.30
CA VAL A 15 -12.22 17.21 -7.77
C VAL A 15 -11.19 17.31 -8.89
N GLY A 16 -10.40 18.39 -8.89
CA GLY A 16 -9.31 18.56 -9.86
C GLY A 16 -8.22 17.51 -9.68
N LEU A 17 -7.52 17.18 -10.77
CA LEU A 17 -6.44 16.19 -10.80
C LEU A 17 -5.37 16.42 -9.71
N GLY A 18 -4.94 17.67 -9.52
CA GLY A 18 -3.95 18.01 -8.49
C GLY A 18 -4.41 17.67 -7.07
N LYS A 19 -5.69 17.91 -6.76
CA LYS A 19 -6.28 17.56 -5.47
C LYS A 19 -6.36 16.03 -5.29
N LEU A 20 -6.71 15.31 -6.35
CA LEU A 20 -6.74 13.84 -6.33
C LEU A 20 -5.37 13.24 -6.04
N ILE A 21 -4.33 13.72 -6.72
CA ILE A 21 -2.97 13.28 -6.51
C ILE A 21 -2.52 13.62 -5.08
N ALA A 22 -2.76 14.85 -4.61
CA ALA A 22 -2.37 15.26 -3.27
C ALA A 22 -3.06 14.43 -2.17
N VAL A 23 -4.38 14.20 -2.29
CA VAL A 23 -5.14 13.34 -1.38
C VAL A 23 -4.59 11.92 -1.41
N GLY A 24 -4.36 11.38 -2.60
CA GLY A 24 -3.87 10.02 -2.76
C GLY A 24 -2.47 9.80 -2.20
N LEU A 25 -1.52 10.68 -2.51
CA LEU A 25 -0.17 10.63 -1.96
C LEU A 25 -0.21 10.69 -0.43
N THR A 26 -1.01 11.61 0.12
CA THR A 26 -1.13 11.78 1.58
C THR A 26 -1.79 10.56 2.22
N ALA A 27 -2.88 10.05 1.64
CA ALA A 27 -3.57 8.86 2.15
C ALA A 27 -2.68 7.63 2.12
N GLY A 28 -1.93 7.43 1.02
CA GLY A 28 -0.98 6.33 0.89
C GLY A 28 0.16 6.43 1.91
N PHE A 29 0.72 7.64 2.10
CA PHE A 29 1.76 7.91 3.09
C PHE A 29 1.29 7.67 4.54
N LEU A 30 0.05 8.04 4.85
CA LEU A 30 -0.54 7.77 6.16
C LEU A 30 -0.85 6.28 6.34
N GLY A 31 -1.31 5.60 5.28
CA GLY A 31 -1.57 4.16 5.30
C GLY A 31 -0.31 3.34 5.59
N VAL A 32 0.81 3.68 4.93
CA VAL A 32 2.11 3.03 5.20
C VAL A 32 2.58 3.31 6.62
N ALA A 33 2.46 4.55 7.11
CA ALA A 33 2.84 4.90 8.47
C ALA A 33 2.06 4.07 9.51
N VAL A 34 0.75 3.87 9.30
CA VAL A 34 -0.10 3.06 10.19
C VAL A 34 0.37 1.60 10.24
N TYR A 35 0.62 0.94 9.10
CA TYR A 35 1.09 -0.45 9.15
C TYR A 35 2.52 -0.53 9.70
N VAL A 36 3.39 0.43 9.42
CA VAL A 36 4.77 0.45 9.93
C VAL A 36 4.76 0.52 11.46
N ILE A 37 3.96 1.43 12.04
CA ILE A 37 3.80 1.53 13.51
C ILE A 37 3.28 0.20 14.07
N LEU A 38 2.25 -0.37 13.46
CA LEU A 38 1.67 -1.63 13.92
C LEU A 38 2.67 -2.79 13.86
N ALA A 39 3.46 -2.88 12.77
CA ALA A 39 4.52 -3.85 12.60
C ALA A 39 5.55 -3.74 13.74
N PHE A 40 5.98 -2.53 14.10
CA PHE A 40 6.92 -2.30 15.21
C PHE A 40 6.35 -2.66 16.59
N THR A 41 5.04 -2.55 16.79
CA THR A 41 4.38 -2.84 18.08
C THR A 41 4.00 -4.31 18.28
N GLY A 42 3.75 -5.06 17.20
CA GLY A 42 3.10 -6.37 17.27
C GLY A 42 3.99 -7.57 16.96
N THR A 43 5.24 -7.37 16.53
CA THR A 43 6.11 -8.45 16.05
C THR A 43 7.40 -8.62 16.87
N SER A 44 7.86 -9.86 16.94
CA SER A 44 9.14 -10.22 17.58
C SER A 44 10.33 -9.54 16.88
N SER A 45 11.47 -9.39 17.54
CA SER A 45 12.65 -8.68 17.00
C SER A 45 13.14 -9.18 15.64
N ASP A 46 12.85 -10.43 15.29
CA ASP A 46 13.22 -11.06 14.02
C ASP A 46 12.22 -10.77 12.88
N GLU A 47 11.03 -10.27 13.20
CA GLU A 47 9.92 -9.95 12.28
C GLU A 47 9.69 -8.44 12.07
N LYS A 48 10.38 -7.58 12.83
CA LYS A 48 10.04 -6.15 13.04
C LYS A 48 10.03 -5.24 11.82
N ILE A 49 10.49 -5.75 10.70
CA ILE A 49 10.17 -5.44 9.32
C ILE A 49 10.77 -6.67 8.67
N SER A 50 9.96 -7.53 8.03
CA SER A 50 10.51 -8.49 7.07
C SER A 50 11.51 -7.71 6.23
N ASN A 51 12.79 -7.99 6.47
CA ASN A 51 13.90 -7.33 5.83
C ASN A 51 13.93 -7.94 4.44
N SER A 52 12.91 -7.63 3.63
CA SER A 52 12.87 -7.94 2.22
C SER A 52 14.01 -7.13 1.65
N GLU A 53 15.20 -7.74 1.66
CA GLU A 53 16.38 -7.20 1.02
C GLU A 53 16.01 -6.75 -0.39
N VAL A 54 15.03 -7.42 -1.01
CA VAL A 54 14.45 -7.14 -2.31
C VAL A 54 13.88 -5.72 -2.43
N THR A 55 13.09 -5.23 -1.48
CA THR A 55 12.51 -3.87 -1.59
C THR A 55 13.60 -2.79 -1.48
N GLY A 56 14.50 -2.92 -0.51
CA GLY A 56 15.67 -2.04 -0.40
C GLY A 56 16.65 -2.17 -1.56
N LEU A 57 16.89 -3.38 -2.05
CA LEU A 57 17.74 -3.70 -3.20
C LEU A 57 17.15 -3.17 -4.51
N THR A 58 15.82 -3.18 -4.65
CA THR A 58 15.14 -2.61 -5.80
C THR A 58 15.47 -1.14 -5.91
N LEU A 59 15.23 -0.38 -4.83
CA LEU A 59 15.53 1.04 -4.83
C LEU A 59 17.03 1.28 -4.97
N ALA A 60 17.88 0.51 -4.27
CA ALA A 60 19.33 0.58 -4.39
C ALA A 60 19.80 0.42 -5.85
N ARG A 61 19.26 -0.55 -6.60
CA ARG A 61 19.53 -0.73 -8.04
C ARG A 61 19.02 0.44 -8.87
N LEU A 62 17.82 0.95 -8.60
CA LEU A 62 17.23 2.08 -9.33
C LEU A 62 18.04 3.37 -9.21
N ILE A 63 18.66 3.62 -8.05
CA ILE A 63 19.40 4.86 -7.78
C ILE A 63 20.93 4.67 -7.72
N GLY A 64 21.44 3.47 -8.05
CA GLY A 64 22.88 3.17 -8.07
C GLY A 64 23.56 3.23 -6.71
N ARG A 65 22.89 2.82 -5.63
CA ARG A 65 23.42 2.80 -4.24
C ARG A 65 23.58 1.38 -3.71
N SER A 66 24.32 1.24 -2.60
CA SER A 66 24.54 -0.04 -1.90
C SER A 66 23.82 -0.15 -0.54
N GLU A 67 23.32 0.97 0.01
CA GLU A 67 22.68 1.01 1.32
C GLU A 67 21.23 0.49 1.30
N LYS A 68 20.99 -0.76 1.69
CA LYS A 68 19.65 -1.36 1.59
C LYS A 68 18.65 -0.88 2.66
N GLY A 69 19.10 -0.71 3.92
CA GLY A 69 18.21 -0.52 5.06
C GLY A 69 17.34 0.74 5.01
N LYS A 70 17.96 1.90 4.79
CA LYS A 70 17.21 3.18 4.65
C LYS A 70 16.35 3.19 3.38
N LEU A 71 16.86 2.61 2.30
CA LEU A 71 16.17 2.55 1.02
C LEU A 71 14.94 1.62 1.07
N ASN A 72 14.95 0.61 1.93
CA ASN A 72 13.78 -0.24 2.15
C ASN A 72 12.58 0.58 2.60
N LEU A 73 12.77 1.41 3.63
CA LEU A 73 11.70 2.26 4.16
C LEU A 73 11.24 3.29 3.11
N VAL A 74 12.18 3.95 2.44
CA VAL A 74 11.87 4.92 1.37
C VAL A 74 11.05 4.28 0.26
N MET A 75 11.41 3.07 -0.16
CA MET A 75 10.70 2.34 -1.21
C MET A 75 9.29 1.95 -0.76
N HIS A 76 9.10 1.48 0.48
CA HIS A 76 7.77 1.25 1.07
C HIS A 76 6.91 2.50 1.06
N PHE A 77 7.42 3.62 1.56
CA PHE A 77 6.67 4.88 1.53
C PHE A 77 6.35 5.35 0.11
N GLY A 78 7.31 5.21 -0.82
CA GLY A 78 7.13 5.63 -2.22
C GLY A 78 6.05 4.83 -2.94
N GLN A 79 6.12 3.50 -2.89
CA GLN A 79 5.14 2.64 -3.57
C GLN A 79 3.73 2.78 -2.98
N ASP A 80 3.64 2.93 -1.65
CA ASP A 80 2.36 3.07 -0.96
C ASP A 80 1.72 4.43 -1.18
N ALA A 81 2.52 5.51 -1.28
CA ALA A 81 2.04 6.82 -1.70
C ALA A 81 1.45 6.77 -3.12
N LEU A 82 2.14 6.11 -4.07
CA LEU A 82 1.66 5.95 -5.44
C LEU A 82 0.37 5.11 -5.52
N LEU A 83 0.27 4.03 -4.75
CA LEU A 83 -0.96 3.25 -4.64
C LEU A 83 -2.10 4.04 -3.98
N GLY A 84 -1.79 4.96 -3.07
CA GLY A 84 -2.75 5.89 -2.52
C GLY A 84 -3.38 6.79 -3.59
N VAL A 85 -2.61 7.21 -4.61
CA VAL A 85 -3.16 7.92 -5.78
C VAL A 85 -4.17 7.06 -6.52
N VAL A 86 -3.82 5.80 -6.81
CA VAL A 86 -4.77 4.84 -7.43
C VAL A 86 -6.04 4.75 -6.59
N ARG A 87 -5.92 4.58 -5.27
CA ARG A 87 -7.09 4.49 -4.37
C ARG A 87 -7.92 5.77 -4.32
N ALA A 88 -7.31 6.95 -4.45
CA ALA A 88 -8.00 8.24 -4.54
C ALA A 88 -8.81 8.35 -5.84
N PHE A 89 -8.24 7.92 -6.98
CA PHE A 89 -8.99 7.82 -8.23
C PHE A 89 -10.18 6.87 -8.11
N MET A 90 -9.98 5.70 -7.49
CA MET A 90 -11.07 4.76 -7.25
C MET A 90 -12.18 5.40 -6.42
N ALA A 91 -11.83 6.06 -5.31
CA ALA A 91 -12.79 6.75 -4.47
C ALA A 91 -13.59 7.79 -5.26
N ALA A 92 -12.91 8.65 -6.03
CA ALA A 92 -13.56 9.71 -6.80
C ALA A 92 -14.56 9.20 -7.85
N HIS A 93 -14.37 7.97 -8.34
CA HIS A 93 -15.25 7.31 -9.30
C HIS A 93 -16.22 6.32 -8.63
N GLY A 94 -16.47 6.48 -7.32
CA GLY A 94 -17.46 5.70 -6.57
C GLY A 94 -17.01 4.30 -6.17
N MET A 95 -15.80 3.87 -6.53
CA MET A 95 -15.23 2.63 -6.04
C MET A 95 -14.73 2.83 -4.61
N ARG A 96 -15.55 2.42 -3.64
CA ARG A 96 -15.31 2.65 -2.20
C ARG A 96 -15.57 1.42 -1.35
N GLY A 97 -15.20 1.52 -0.07
CA GLY A 97 -15.59 0.54 0.93
C GLY A 97 -14.72 -0.72 0.96
N PRO A 98 -15.10 -1.69 1.79
CA PRO A 98 -14.25 -2.82 2.16
C PRO A 98 -13.91 -3.74 0.98
N PHE A 99 -14.79 -3.82 -0.03
CA PHE A 99 -14.49 -4.62 -1.22
C PHE A 99 -13.39 -3.98 -2.08
N VAL A 100 -13.37 -2.65 -2.16
CA VAL A 100 -12.32 -1.92 -2.88
C VAL A 100 -11.02 -1.94 -2.10
N ASP A 101 -11.08 -1.93 -0.77
CA ASP A 101 -9.91 -2.17 0.06
C ASP A 101 -9.33 -3.58 -0.19
N PHE A 102 -10.17 -4.61 -0.34
CA PHE A 102 -9.73 -5.95 -0.74
C PHE A 102 -9.01 -5.96 -2.10
N ILE A 103 -9.56 -5.26 -3.11
CA ILE A 103 -8.89 -5.10 -4.41
C ILE A 103 -7.52 -4.42 -4.24
N LEU A 104 -7.42 -3.40 -3.37
CA LEU A 104 -6.18 -2.69 -3.11
C LEU A 104 -5.12 -3.58 -2.44
N ILE A 105 -5.51 -4.55 -1.60
CA ILE A 105 -4.59 -5.59 -1.08
C ILE A 105 -3.98 -6.39 -2.24
N GLY A 106 -4.81 -6.80 -3.22
CA GLY A 106 -4.36 -7.51 -4.41
C GLY A 106 -3.41 -6.69 -5.29
N LEU A 107 -3.72 -5.40 -5.51
CA LEU A 107 -2.80 -4.48 -6.19
C LEU A 107 -1.46 -4.39 -5.46
N ARG A 108 -1.50 -4.31 -4.12
CA ARG A 108 -0.29 -4.19 -3.31
C ARG A 108 0.59 -5.45 -3.38
N LEU A 109 -0.02 -6.63 -3.37
CA LEU A 109 0.68 -7.91 -3.61
C LEU A 109 1.27 -7.98 -5.03
N SER A 110 0.57 -7.43 -6.02
CA SER A 110 1.06 -7.40 -7.40
C SER A 110 2.28 -6.48 -7.56
N VAL A 111 2.31 -5.35 -6.82
CA VAL A 111 3.49 -4.48 -6.76
C VAL A 111 4.68 -5.24 -6.15
N ASP A 112 4.49 -5.94 -5.03
CA ASP A 112 5.58 -6.75 -4.44
C ASP A 112 6.11 -7.76 -5.45
N HIS A 113 5.23 -8.47 -6.15
CA HIS A 113 5.66 -9.40 -7.17
C HIS A 113 6.48 -8.73 -8.30
N ALA A 114 6.07 -7.54 -8.75
CA ALA A 114 6.83 -6.79 -9.75
C ALA A 114 8.23 -6.40 -9.25
N LEU A 115 8.38 -6.01 -7.99
CA LEU A 115 9.68 -5.69 -7.39
C LEU A 115 10.56 -6.94 -7.24
N GLU A 116 9.98 -8.06 -6.82
CA GLU A 116 10.67 -9.36 -6.73
C GLU A 116 11.18 -9.83 -8.10
N ASN A 117 10.40 -9.61 -9.16
CA ASN A 117 10.85 -9.88 -10.52
C ASN A 117 11.97 -8.94 -10.96
N TYR A 118 11.89 -7.65 -10.60
CA TYR A 118 12.90 -6.66 -10.99
C TYR A 118 14.29 -6.97 -10.40
N VAL A 119 14.34 -7.56 -9.20
CA VAL A 119 15.62 -7.94 -8.59
C VAL A 119 16.05 -9.39 -8.84
N ASP A 120 15.30 -10.12 -9.66
CA ASP A 120 15.48 -11.55 -9.99
C ASP A 120 15.40 -12.51 -8.79
N SER A 121 14.75 -12.13 -7.68
CA SER A 121 14.48 -13.06 -6.57
C SER A 121 13.40 -14.09 -6.94
N ARG A 122 12.43 -13.69 -7.79
CA ARG A 122 11.35 -14.53 -8.33
C ARG A 122 10.52 -15.26 -7.26
N ALA A 123 10.50 -14.75 -6.04
CA ALA A 123 9.73 -15.30 -4.93
C ALA A 123 8.31 -14.73 -4.98
N LEU A 124 7.40 -15.46 -5.63
CA LEU A 124 5.98 -15.09 -5.68
C LEU A 124 5.40 -15.05 -4.26
N PRO A 125 4.47 -14.12 -3.93
CA PRO A 125 3.90 -14.05 -2.59
C PRO A 125 3.29 -15.37 -2.11
N TRP A 126 2.71 -16.18 -3.00
CA TRP A 126 2.14 -17.50 -2.68
C TRP A 126 3.17 -18.63 -2.56
N THR A 127 4.47 -18.34 -2.75
CA THR A 127 5.59 -19.28 -2.54
C THR A 127 6.35 -19.01 -1.24
N TRP A 128 6.04 -17.92 -0.52
CA TRP A 128 6.65 -17.61 0.76
C TRP A 128 6.22 -18.59 1.85
N PRO A 129 6.96 -18.69 2.97
CA PRO A 129 6.48 -19.39 4.16
C PRO A 129 5.09 -18.88 4.59
N VAL A 130 4.21 -19.78 5.03
CA VAL A 130 2.81 -19.44 5.35
C VAL A 130 2.71 -18.33 6.41
N SER A 131 3.60 -18.34 7.41
CA SER A 131 3.69 -17.28 8.43
C SER A 131 3.94 -15.91 7.81
N GLU A 132 4.87 -15.82 6.85
CA GLU A 132 5.18 -14.59 6.12
C GLU A 132 4.04 -14.14 5.21
N GLN A 133 3.33 -15.09 4.58
CA GLN A 133 2.15 -14.77 3.78
C GLN A 133 1.05 -14.14 4.63
N VAL A 134 0.74 -14.74 5.79
CA VAL A 134 -0.30 -14.25 6.70
C VAL A 134 0.05 -12.83 7.17
N ILE A 135 1.27 -12.62 7.66
CA ILE A 135 1.73 -11.29 8.11
C ILE A 135 1.73 -10.30 6.95
N GLY A 136 2.21 -10.72 5.78
CA GLY A 136 2.24 -9.90 4.56
C GLY A 136 0.86 -9.44 4.11
N ILE A 137 -0.15 -10.32 4.16
CA ILE A 137 -1.54 -9.98 3.85
C ILE A 137 -2.11 -9.05 4.91
N LEU A 138 -1.84 -9.29 6.20
CA LEU A 138 -2.31 -8.43 7.29
C LEU A 138 -1.78 -7.00 7.16
N HIS A 139 -0.48 -6.81 6.93
CA HIS A 139 0.10 -5.49 6.72
C HIS A 139 -0.52 -4.75 5.53
N LYS A 140 -0.75 -5.47 4.43
CA LYS A 140 -1.40 -4.90 3.24
C LYS A 140 -2.88 -4.59 3.48
N GLY A 141 -3.55 -5.41 4.30
CA GLY A 141 -4.91 -5.17 4.75
C GLY A 141 -5.02 -3.89 5.58
N VAL A 142 -4.12 -3.71 6.54
CA VAL A 142 -4.03 -2.48 7.34
C VAL A 142 -3.78 -1.26 6.45
N PHE A 143 -2.78 -1.34 5.57
CA PHE A 143 -2.48 -0.30 4.59
C PHE A 143 -3.71 0.06 3.75
N ALA A 144 -4.35 -0.94 3.15
CA ALA A 144 -5.47 -0.77 2.25
C ALA A 144 -6.69 -0.17 2.96
N PHE A 145 -6.97 -0.64 4.18
CA PHE A 145 -8.04 -0.11 5.00
C PHE A 145 -7.79 1.35 5.39
N ALA A 146 -6.60 1.68 5.90
CA ALA A 146 -6.26 3.03 6.34
C ALA A 146 -6.29 4.02 5.17
N THR A 147 -5.61 3.68 4.07
CA THR A 147 -5.59 4.49 2.84
C THR A 147 -6.99 4.65 2.27
N GLY A 148 -7.74 3.55 2.19
CA GLY A 148 -9.11 3.55 1.67
C GLY A 148 -10.06 4.38 2.52
N TYR A 149 -9.97 4.29 3.84
CA TYR A 149 -10.75 5.11 4.76
C TYR A 149 -10.49 6.60 4.55
N ILE A 150 -9.22 7.01 4.48
CA ILE A 150 -8.83 8.41 4.28
C ILE A 150 -9.35 8.93 2.93
N CYS A 151 -9.10 8.20 1.84
CA CYS A 151 -9.58 8.57 0.50
C CYS A 151 -11.10 8.64 0.44
N ASP A 152 -11.79 7.69 1.07
CA ASP A 152 -13.25 7.68 1.10
C ASP A 152 -13.77 8.93 1.81
N VAL A 153 -13.16 9.32 2.95
CA VAL A 153 -13.59 10.47 3.78
C VAL A 153 -13.31 11.79 3.09
N TRP A 154 -12.11 11.98 2.52
CA TRP A 154 -11.66 13.25 1.99
C TRP A 154 -12.20 13.58 0.60
N LEU A 155 -12.68 12.56 -0.13
CA LEU A 155 -13.25 12.69 -1.47
C LEU A 155 -14.77 12.50 -1.46
N GLN A 156 -15.43 12.72 -0.32
CA GLN A 156 -16.89 12.74 -0.27
C GLN A 156 -17.50 13.76 -1.23
#